data_AF-A0A399WGF2-F1
#
_entry.id   AF-A0A399WGF2-F1
#
_cell.length_a   1.000
_cell.length_b   1.000
_cell.length_c   1.000
_cell.angle_alpha   90.00
_cell.angle_beta   90.00
_cell.angle_gamma   90.00
#
_symmetry.space_group_name_H-M   'P 1'
#
loop_
_entity.id
_entity.type
_entity.pdbx_description
1 polymer ?
#
loop_
_entity_poly.entity_id
_entity_poly.type
_entity_poly.pdbx_seq_one_letter_code
_entity_poly.pdbx_strand_id
1 'polypeptide(L)'
;MKRQNNELKSNDLDRLSDQDLLFLIENYVTKRQDYEHIANLIQGDTDIVSQMVDSDRVFDKVMHEGNIILHSSPYFLFTLLLRRVFKLKKDDADFVDDIVEELNSTEPQYPWNRNKVLRLLNSTDVSNYLANMLAMFVQTSRLFKMGKDDEKQYRYIIDMIEEIQRSDSARRFYIYCHIGNYTLFFTGMFPEYIEQKFKYKKTLIDSRYYVDFGKTYFGLASEHDMARRHELDDTLHSLSEGFEVIIKLLQYLRHEYLASYNLKM
;
A
#
# COMPACT_ATOMS: atom_id res chain seq x y z
N MET A 1 28.60 -9.56 3.04
CA MET A 1 27.28 -8.91 3.22
C MET A 1 26.51 -9.03 1.91
N LYS A 2 25.52 -9.94 1.81
CA LYS A 2 24.59 -9.92 0.68
C LYS A 2 23.86 -8.57 0.71
N ARG A 3 23.83 -7.82 -0.40
CA ARG A 3 22.87 -6.72 -0.58
C ARG A 3 21.49 -7.31 -0.31
N GLN A 4 20.88 -7.01 0.84
CA GLN A 4 19.44 -7.18 0.97
C GLN A 4 18.83 -6.20 -0.04
N ASN A 5 18.28 -6.73 -1.13
CA ASN A 5 17.46 -5.93 -2.02
C ASN A 5 16.34 -5.33 -1.18
N ASN A 6 16.12 -4.02 -1.29
CA ASN A 6 15.09 -3.35 -0.52
C ASN A 6 13.70 -3.78 -1.00
N GLU A 7 13.13 -4.80 -0.37
CA GLU A 7 11.82 -5.34 -0.74
C GLU A 7 10.69 -4.31 -0.59
N LEU A 8 10.89 -3.28 0.24
CA LEU A 8 9.94 -2.18 0.46
C LEU A 8 9.76 -1.29 -0.79
N LYS A 9 10.69 -1.36 -1.75
CA LYS A 9 10.61 -0.72 -3.08
C LYS A 9 10.92 -1.75 -4.19
N SER A 10 10.47 -3.00 -4.03
CA SER A 10 10.80 -4.06 -5.01
C SER A 10 10.14 -3.87 -6.38
N ASN A 11 8.99 -3.18 -6.41
CA ASN A 11 8.25 -2.87 -7.62
C ASN A 11 8.08 -1.35 -7.72
N ASP A 12 8.23 -0.84 -8.93
CA ASP A 12 8.10 0.57 -9.28
C ASP A 12 7.60 0.67 -10.74
N LEU A 13 6.94 1.78 -11.09
CA LEU A 13 6.35 2.03 -12.40
C LEU A 13 7.40 2.14 -13.51
N ASP A 14 8.63 2.51 -13.17
CA ASP A 14 9.79 2.50 -14.09
C ASP A 14 10.17 1.06 -14.53
N ARG A 15 9.72 0.04 -13.78
CA ARG A 15 10.09 -1.37 -13.94
C ARG A 15 8.86 -2.29 -14.01
N LEU A 16 7.79 -1.82 -14.63
CA LEU A 16 6.69 -2.71 -14.99
C LEU A 16 7.21 -3.89 -15.82
N SER A 17 6.62 -5.06 -15.61
CA SER A 17 6.93 -6.22 -16.44
C SER A 17 6.52 -5.94 -17.88
N ASP A 18 7.20 -6.56 -18.86
CA ASP A 18 6.85 -6.40 -20.28
C ASP A 18 5.37 -6.73 -20.53
N GLN A 19 4.84 -7.75 -19.82
CA GLN A 19 3.43 -8.11 -19.87
C GLN A 19 2.52 -6.99 -19.35
N ASP A 20 2.81 -6.40 -18.19
CA ASP A 20 1.98 -5.32 -17.62
C ASP A 20 2.05 -4.06 -18.47
N LEU A 21 3.23 -3.72 -19.00
CA LEU A 21 3.42 -2.57 -19.87
C LEU A 21 2.66 -2.73 -21.19
N LEU A 22 2.75 -3.90 -21.82
CA LEU A 22 1.98 -4.21 -23.03
C LEU A 22 0.48 -4.14 -22.76
N PHE A 23 0.01 -4.76 -21.68
CA PHE A 23 -1.40 -4.71 -21.29
C PHE A 23 -1.89 -3.27 -21.08
N LEU A 24 -1.09 -2.42 -20.43
CA LEU A 24 -1.39 -1.00 -20.25
C LEU A 24 -1.50 -0.27 -21.60
N ILE A 25 -0.56 -0.52 -22.51
CA ILE A 25 -0.51 0.12 -23.84
C ILE A 25 -1.71 -0.31 -24.70
N GLU A 26 -2.03 -1.61 -24.74
CA GLU A 26 -3.19 -2.16 -25.44
C GLU A 26 -4.52 -1.54 -24.97
N ASN A 27 -4.58 -1.19 -23.69
CA ASN A 27 -5.74 -0.57 -23.09
C ASN A 27 -5.77 0.96 -23.23
N TYR A 28 -4.60 1.60 -23.36
CA TYR A 28 -4.48 3.04 -23.52
C TYR A 28 -4.57 3.49 -24.98
N VAL A 29 -3.89 2.82 -25.90
CA VAL A 29 -3.74 3.23 -27.30
C VAL A 29 -4.92 2.73 -28.13
N THR A 30 -5.60 3.64 -28.85
CA THR A 30 -6.83 3.29 -29.61
C THR A 30 -6.67 3.35 -31.13
N LYS A 31 -5.61 3.98 -31.63
CA LYS A 31 -5.43 4.29 -33.07
C LYS A 31 -4.28 3.55 -33.74
N ARG A 32 -3.44 2.88 -32.95
CA ARG A 32 -2.24 2.16 -33.39
C ARG A 32 -2.30 0.75 -32.84
N GLN A 33 -1.66 -0.19 -33.54
CA GLN A 33 -1.60 -1.60 -33.17
C GLN A 33 -0.16 -2.09 -32.97
N ASP A 34 0.83 -1.22 -33.12
CA ASP A 34 2.26 -1.54 -32.94
C ASP A 34 2.69 -1.40 -31.47
N TYR A 35 1.97 -2.09 -30.58
CA TYR A 35 2.12 -1.96 -29.13
C TYR A 35 3.52 -2.32 -28.63
N GLU A 36 4.15 -3.35 -29.19
CA GLU A 36 5.53 -3.74 -28.91
C GLU A 36 6.53 -2.61 -29.21
N HIS A 37 6.34 -1.90 -30.32
CA HIS A 37 7.21 -0.77 -30.66
C HIS A 37 7.01 0.39 -29.69
N ILE A 38 5.76 0.67 -29.31
CA ILE A 38 5.45 1.70 -28.31
C ILE A 38 6.05 1.33 -26.95
N ALA A 39 5.95 0.06 -26.52
CA ALA A 39 6.52 -0.42 -25.27
C ALA A 39 8.03 -0.17 -25.20
N ASN A 40 8.76 -0.51 -26.26
CA ASN A 40 10.19 -0.25 -26.36
C ASN A 40 10.55 1.25 -26.32
N LEU A 41 9.66 2.14 -26.78
CA LEU A 41 9.90 3.58 -26.76
C LEU A 41 9.67 4.22 -25.39
N ILE A 42 8.74 3.69 -24.59
CA ILE A 42 8.34 4.27 -23.30
C ILE A 42 8.88 3.49 -22.09
N GLN A 43 9.58 2.37 -22.32
CA GLN A 43 10.15 1.57 -21.24
C GLN A 43 11.11 2.41 -20.40
N GLY A 44 10.85 2.50 -19.09
CA GLY A 44 11.61 3.34 -18.16
C GLY A 44 11.20 4.81 -18.11
N ASP A 45 10.24 5.26 -18.92
CA ASP A 45 9.66 6.60 -18.84
C ASP A 45 8.50 6.62 -17.83
N THR A 46 8.84 6.86 -16.56
CA THR A 46 7.89 6.85 -15.45
C THR A 46 6.78 7.89 -15.60
N ASP A 47 7.07 9.04 -16.22
CA ASP A 47 6.09 10.12 -16.37
C ASP A 47 4.99 9.71 -17.36
N ILE A 48 5.37 9.15 -18.51
CA ILE A 48 4.41 8.63 -19.50
C ILE A 48 3.59 7.49 -18.88
N VAL A 49 4.26 6.52 -18.24
CA VAL A 49 3.58 5.38 -17.61
C VAL A 49 2.60 5.85 -16.53
N SER A 50 2.99 6.82 -15.69
CA SER A 50 2.10 7.37 -14.67
C SER A 50 0.87 8.03 -15.28
N GLN A 51 1.02 8.81 -16.36
CA GLN A 51 -0.12 9.41 -17.06
C GLN A 51 -1.09 8.36 -17.62
N MET A 52 -0.57 7.23 -18.11
CA MET A 52 -1.39 6.14 -18.60
C MET A 52 -2.15 5.43 -17.47
N VAL A 53 -1.47 5.18 -16.35
CA VAL A 53 -2.06 4.58 -15.13
C VAL A 53 -3.15 5.47 -14.53
N ASP A 54 -2.96 6.79 -14.52
CA ASP A 54 -3.91 7.77 -13.96
C ASP A 54 -5.12 8.07 -14.89
N SER A 55 -5.19 7.40 -16.05
CA SER A 55 -6.26 7.58 -17.03
C SER A 55 -7.55 6.87 -16.63
N ASP A 56 -8.63 7.63 -16.44
CA ASP A 56 -9.96 7.08 -16.12
C ASP A 56 -10.44 6.09 -17.20
N ARG A 57 -10.18 6.41 -18.48
CA ARG A 57 -10.55 5.54 -19.60
C ARG A 57 -9.84 4.19 -19.53
N VAL A 58 -8.54 4.18 -19.21
CA VAL A 58 -7.80 2.92 -19.06
C VAL A 58 -8.37 2.14 -17.91
N PHE A 59 -8.55 2.79 -16.75
CA PHE A 59 -9.10 2.15 -15.58
C PHE A 59 -10.45 1.49 -15.88
N ASP A 60 -11.40 2.24 -16.45
CA ASP A 60 -12.74 1.75 -16.75
C ASP A 60 -12.69 0.59 -17.76
N LYS A 61 -11.91 0.73 -18.84
CA LYS A 61 -11.76 -0.32 -19.86
C LYS A 61 -11.20 -1.61 -19.24
N VAL A 62 -10.10 -1.49 -18.50
CA VAL A 62 -9.41 -2.61 -17.87
C VAL A 62 -10.30 -3.31 -16.83
N MET A 63 -11.08 -2.56 -16.06
CA MET A 63 -11.98 -3.11 -15.04
C MET A 63 -13.25 -3.74 -15.64
N HIS A 64 -13.68 -3.32 -16.84
CA HIS A 64 -14.82 -3.89 -17.55
C HIS A 64 -14.49 -5.18 -18.32
N GLU A 65 -13.24 -5.35 -18.79
CA GLU A 65 -12.83 -6.54 -19.55
C GLU A 65 -12.74 -7.82 -18.70
N GLY A 66 -12.93 -7.73 -17.37
CA GLY A 66 -13.21 -8.87 -16.49
C GLY A 66 -12.05 -9.84 -16.21
N ASN A 67 -10.93 -9.74 -16.95
CA ASN A 67 -9.79 -10.65 -16.83
C ASN A 67 -8.49 -9.96 -16.39
N ILE A 68 -8.53 -8.72 -15.88
CA ILE A 68 -7.31 -7.99 -15.47
C ILE A 68 -6.45 -8.81 -14.50
N ILE A 69 -7.06 -9.56 -13.58
CA ILE A 69 -6.37 -10.36 -12.56
C ILE A 69 -5.55 -11.50 -13.18
N LEU A 70 -6.00 -12.05 -14.31
CA LEU A 70 -5.32 -13.14 -15.01
C LEU A 70 -4.19 -12.64 -15.90
N HIS A 71 -4.26 -11.38 -16.33
CA HIS A 71 -3.35 -10.81 -17.32
C HIS A 71 -2.39 -9.77 -16.76
N SER A 72 -2.50 -9.43 -15.47
CA SER A 72 -1.62 -8.48 -14.80
C SER A 72 -0.95 -9.03 -13.55
N SER A 73 0.20 -8.46 -13.21
CA SER A 73 0.81 -8.67 -11.91
C SER A 73 -0.03 -8.03 -10.79
N PRO A 74 0.01 -8.60 -9.56
CA PRO A 74 -0.65 -7.98 -8.41
C PRO A 74 -0.22 -6.53 -8.17
N TYR A 75 1.04 -6.21 -8.43
CA TYR A 75 1.56 -4.85 -8.29
C TYR A 75 0.87 -3.88 -9.24
N PHE A 76 0.75 -4.24 -10.53
CA PHE A 76 0.10 -3.38 -11.51
C PHE A 76 -1.39 -3.18 -11.18
N LEU A 77 -2.09 -4.27 -10.83
CA LEU A 77 -3.49 -4.20 -10.40
C LEU A 77 -3.67 -3.25 -9.20
N PHE A 78 -2.90 -3.41 -8.13
CA PHE A 78 -3.04 -2.53 -6.96
C PHE A 78 -2.62 -1.10 -7.25
N THR A 79 -1.67 -0.90 -8.17
CA THR A 79 -1.29 0.44 -8.60
C THR A 79 -2.47 1.16 -9.27
N LEU A 80 -3.14 0.52 -10.23
CA LEU A 80 -4.35 1.08 -10.87
C LEU A 80 -5.46 1.37 -9.85
N LEU A 81 -5.74 0.41 -8.95
CA LEU A 81 -6.78 0.55 -7.93
C LEU A 81 -6.48 1.68 -6.94
N LEU A 82 -5.26 1.75 -6.40
CA LEU A 82 -4.88 2.78 -5.44
C LEU A 82 -4.85 4.16 -6.09
N ARG A 83 -4.34 4.30 -7.32
CA ARG A 83 -4.37 5.57 -8.04
C ARG A 83 -5.80 6.06 -8.26
N ARG A 84 -6.71 5.17 -8.64
CA ARG A 84 -8.14 5.49 -8.75
C ARG A 84 -8.73 5.94 -7.42
N VAL A 85 -8.51 5.19 -6.34
CA VAL A 85 -9.08 5.50 -5.01
C VAL A 85 -8.55 6.82 -4.47
N PHE A 86 -7.24 7.07 -4.57
CA PHE A 86 -6.63 8.33 -4.14
C PHE A 86 -7.21 9.51 -4.92
N LYS A 87 -7.37 9.36 -6.24
CA LYS A 87 -8.00 10.38 -7.10
C LYS A 87 -9.46 10.66 -6.72
N LEU A 88 -10.27 9.62 -6.53
CA LEU A 88 -11.66 9.78 -6.14
C LEU A 88 -11.78 10.47 -4.79
N LYS A 89 -10.95 10.10 -3.81
CA LYS A 89 -11.04 10.61 -2.44
C LYS A 89 -10.40 11.98 -2.23
N LYS A 90 -9.46 12.41 -3.07
CA LYS A 90 -8.98 13.80 -3.03
C LYS A 90 -9.99 14.80 -3.61
N ASP A 91 -10.81 14.35 -4.57
CA ASP A 91 -11.82 15.19 -5.23
C ASP A 91 -13.18 15.19 -4.47
N ASP A 92 -13.31 14.32 -3.47
CA ASP A 92 -14.47 14.17 -2.57
C ASP A 92 -14.32 15.10 -1.34
N ALA A 93 -14.92 16.29 -1.42
CA ALA A 93 -14.80 17.30 -0.37
C ALA A 93 -15.41 16.86 0.96
N ASP A 94 -16.52 16.12 0.92
CA ASP A 94 -17.21 15.61 2.11
C ASP A 94 -16.33 14.58 2.82
N PHE A 95 -15.74 13.64 2.08
CA PHE A 95 -14.75 12.71 2.64
C PHE A 95 -13.60 13.45 3.34
N VAL A 96 -13.04 14.49 2.72
CA VAL A 96 -11.92 15.23 3.31
C VAL A 96 -12.35 15.92 4.62
N ASP A 97 -13.53 16.53 4.66
CA ASP A 97 -14.03 17.22 5.86
C ASP A 97 -14.37 16.24 6.98
N ASP A 98 -15.06 15.14 6.67
CA ASP A 98 -15.40 14.08 7.64
C ASP A 98 -14.14 13.50 8.29
N ILE A 99 -13.09 13.24 7.49
CA ILE A 99 -11.79 12.75 7.99
C ILE A 99 -11.13 13.76 8.92
N VAL A 100 -11.14 15.05 8.55
CA VAL A 100 -10.54 16.09 9.39
C VAL A 100 -11.27 16.20 10.72
N GLU A 101 -12.60 16.13 10.72
CA GLU A 101 -13.40 16.11 11.95
C GLU A 101 -13.07 14.89 12.82
N GLU A 102 -13.10 13.69 12.22
CA GLU A 102 -12.84 12.44 12.93
C GLU A 102 -11.44 12.40 13.57
N LEU A 103 -10.40 12.77 12.82
CA LEU A 103 -9.01 12.77 13.32
C LEU A 103 -8.78 13.79 14.44
N ASN A 104 -9.53 14.89 14.44
CA ASN A 104 -9.44 15.92 15.47
C ASN A 104 -10.33 15.67 16.68
N SER A 105 -11.19 14.65 16.66
CA SER A 105 -12.11 14.31 17.76
C SER A 105 -11.42 13.99 19.09
N THR A 106 -10.14 13.61 19.05
CA THR A 106 -9.31 13.30 20.23
C THR A 106 -8.43 14.46 20.68
N GLU A 107 -8.61 15.65 20.09
CA GLU A 107 -7.80 16.86 20.34
C GLU A 107 -6.29 16.57 20.28
N PRO A 108 -5.77 16.06 19.13
CA PRO A 108 -4.36 15.74 19.01
C PRO A 108 -3.50 17.00 19.12
N GLN A 109 -2.28 16.85 19.65
CA GLN A 109 -1.32 17.95 19.81
C GLN A 109 -1.07 18.72 18.49
N TYR A 110 -1.11 18.01 17.36
CA TYR A 110 -0.98 18.58 16.02
C TYR A 110 -2.25 18.29 15.22
N PRO A 111 -3.21 19.22 15.20
CA PRO A 111 -4.48 19.04 14.51
C PRO A 111 -4.34 18.80 13.01
N TRP A 112 -5.20 17.95 12.49
CA TRP A 112 -5.38 17.74 11.06
C TRP A 112 -6.14 18.90 10.42
N ASN A 113 -5.80 19.20 9.17
CA ASN A 113 -6.52 20.14 8.33
C ASN A 113 -6.62 19.60 6.90
N ARG A 114 -7.48 20.22 6.09
CA ARG A 114 -7.71 19.82 4.70
C ARG A 114 -6.41 19.70 3.89
N ASN A 115 -5.49 20.66 4.05
CA ASN A 115 -4.23 20.65 3.30
C ASN A 115 -3.35 19.45 3.65
N LYS A 116 -3.31 19.05 4.93
CA LYS A 116 -2.53 17.87 5.37
C LYS A 116 -3.12 16.58 4.78
N VAL A 117 -4.45 16.43 4.77
CA VAL A 117 -5.14 15.30 4.13
C VAL A 117 -4.88 15.30 2.62
N LEU A 118 -5.08 16.43 1.94
CA LEU A 118 -4.86 16.53 0.50
C LEU A 118 -3.40 16.28 0.10
N ARG A 119 -2.43 16.68 0.91
CA ARG A 119 -1.02 16.36 0.66
C ARG A 119 -0.78 14.85 0.68
N LEU A 120 -1.37 14.14 1.65
CA LEU A 120 -1.30 12.68 1.71
C LEU A 120 -1.96 12.03 0.49
N LEU A 121 -3.17 12.48 0.12
CA LEU A 121 -3.92 11.94 -1.02
C LEU A 121 -3.30 12.28 -2.40
N ASN A 122 -2.42 13.27 -2.47
CA ASN A 122 -1.64 13.57 -3.68
C ASN A 122 -0.25 12.91 -3.69
N SER A 123 0.11 12.15 -2.64
CA SER A 123 1.42 11.49 -2.59
C SER A 123 1.45 10.23 -3.44
N THR A 124 2.13 10.34 -4.58
CA THR A 124 2.48 9.22 -5.45
C THR A 124 3.34 8.19 -4.72
N ASP A 125 4.30 8.61 -3.89
CA ASP A 125 5.17 7.69 -3.15
C ASP A 125 4.40 6.83 -2.16
N VAL A 126 3.43 7.41 -1.45
CA VAL A 126 2.54 6.65 -0.56
C VAL A 126 1.72 5.65 -1.37
N SER A 127 1.11 6.08 -2.49
CA SER A 127 0.32 5.19 -3.35
C SER A 127 1.16 4.02 -3.89
N ASN A 128 2.38 4.30 -4.38
CA ASN A 128 3.31 3.29 -4.90
C ASN A 128 3.78 2.32 -3.80
N TYR A 129 4.09 2.83 -2.61
CA TYR A 129 4.46 2.01 -1.47
C TYR A 129 3.34 1.05 -1.07
N LEU A 130 2.11 1.55 -0.99
CA LEU A 130 0.92 0.74 -0.70
C LEU A 130 0.71 -0.34 -1.77
N ALA A 131 0.89 -0.02 -3.06
CA ALA A 131 0.76 -0.99 -4.13
C ALA A 131 1.80 -2.11 -4.02
N ASN A 132 3.07 -1.77 -3.76
CA ASN A 132 4.13 -2.74 -3.51
C ASN A 132 3.83 -3.61 -2.28
N MET A 133 3.39 -2.99 -1.18
CA MET A 133 3.03 -3.70 0.05
C MET A 133 1.88 -4.70 -0.17
N LEU A 134 0.79 -4.27 -0.82
CA LEU A 134 -0.34 -5.15 -1.11
C LEU A 134 0.09 -6.31 -2.02
N ALA A 135 0.88 -6.03 -3.07
CA ALA A 135 1.39 -7.05 -3.97
C ALA A 135 2.28 -8.09 -3.26
N MET A 136 3.12 -7.65 -2.32
CA MET A 136 3.92 -8.55 -1.49
C MET A 136 3.02 -9.47 -0.65
N PHE A 137 1.92 -8.97 -0.12
CA PHE A 137 1.05 -9.67 0.82
C PHE A 137 0.00 -10.58 0.19
N VAL A 138 -0.21 -10.51 -1.12
CA VAL A 138 -1.04 -11.50 -1.86
C VAL A 138 -0.51 -12.92 -1.64
N GLN A 139 0.81 -13.09 -1.54
CA GLN A 139 1.39 -14.36 -1.14
C GLN A 139 1.31 -14.48 0.38
N THR A 140 0.35 -15.25 0.91
CA THR A 140 0.09 -15.39 2.37
C THR A 140 1.35 -15.72 3.18
N SER A 141 2.33 -16.40 2.58
CA SER A 141 3.63 -16.69 3.21
C SER A 141 4.43 -15.42 3.56
N ARG A 142 4.28 -14.34 2.80
CA ARG A 142 4.96 -13.04 3.03
C ARG A 142 4.35 -12.26 4.17
N LEU A 143 3.07 -12.44 4.48
CA LEU A 143 2.44 -11.82 5.66
C LEU A 143 3.16 -12.19 6.96
N PHE A 144 3.64 -13.43 7.03
CA PHE A 144 4.30 -13.96 8.21
C PHE A 144 5.83 -13.87 8.14
N LYS A 145 6.44 -13.35 7.07
CA LYS A 145 7.90 -13.26 6.91
C LYS A 145 8.35 -11.82 6.70
N MET A 146 9.42 -11.39 7.39
CA MET A 146 9.93 -10.01 7.30
C MET A 146 10.84 -9.78 6.09
N GLY A 147 11.37 -10.85 5.49
CA GLY A 147 12.10 -10.86 4.22
C GLY A 147 11.79 -12.11 3.39
N LYS A 148 12.05 -12.06 2.08
CA LYS A 148 11.75 -13.16 1.13
C LYS A 148 12.36 -14.49 1.54
N ASP A 149 13.61 -14.43 1.98
CA ASP A 149 14.43 -15.61 2.26
C ASP A 149 14.42 -15.97 3.75
N ASP A 150 13.55 -15.35 4.57
CA ASP A 150 13.45 -15.68 5.99
C ASP A 150 12.89 -17.10 6.17
N GLU A 151 13.55 -17.90 7.01
CA GLU A 151 13.05 -19.23 7.42
C GLU A 151 11.95 -19.12 8.49
N LYS A 152 12.02 -18.09 9.36
CA LYS A 152 11.09 -17.87 10.47
C LYS A 152 9.79 -17.22 10.00
N GLN A 153 8.67 -17.62 10.61
CA GLN A 153 7.35 -17.01 10.43
C GLN A 153 6.84 -16.41 11.74
N TYR A 154 6.29 -15.21 11.67
CA TYR A 154 5.79 -14.43 12.81
C TYR A 154 4.29 -14.20 12.64
N ARG A 155 3.49 -14.75 13.55
CA ARG A 155 2.02 -14.64 13.49
C ARG A 155 1.46 -13.58 14.43
N TYR A 156 2.25 -13.19 15.44
CA TYR A 156 1.87 -12.18 16.42
C TYR A 156 2.86 -11.03 16.41
N ILE A 157 2.35 -9.81 16.59
CA ILE A 157 3.18 -8.61 16.65
C ILE A 157 4.21 -8.73 17.78
N ILE A 158 3.84 -9.33 18.92
CA ILE A 158 4.76 -9.53 20.04
C ILE A 158 6.01 -10.34 19.66
N ASP A 159 5.88 -11.37 18.82
CA ASP A 159 7.01 -12.17 18.35
C ASP A 159 7.95 -11.33 17.50
N MET A 160 7.40 -10.40 16.71
CA MET A 160 8.18 -9.46 15.91
C MET A 160 8.92 -8.48 16.81
N ILE A 161 8.28 -7.98 17.87
CA ILE A 161 8.90 -7.08 18.86
C ILE A 161 10.06 -7.76 19.59
N GLU A 162 9.90 -9.02 19.98
CA GLU A 162 10.98 -9.79 20.60
C GLU A 162 12.18 -9.95 19.65
N GLU A 163 11.94 -10.15 18.35
CA GLU A 163 13.01 -10.26 17.35
C GLU A 163 13.80 -8.96 17.19
N ILE A 164 13.18 -7.78 17.40
CA ILE A 164 13.85 -6.47 17.35
C ILE A 164 15.01 -6.43 18.35
N GLN A 165 14.80 -6.95 19.56
CA GLN A 165 15.81 -6.97 20.62
C GLN A 165 17.03 -7.80 20.24
N ARG A 166 16.85 -8.82 19.41
CA ARG A 166 17.90 -9.76 18.97
C ARG A 166 18.54 -9.38 17.63
N SER A 167 18.01 -8.35 16.97
CA SER A 167 18.40 -7.94 15.62
C SER A 167 19.43 -6.82 15.61
N ASP A 168 20.25 -6.79 14.55
CA ASP A 168 21.09 -5.63 14.24
C ASP A 168 20.25 -4.42 13.76
N SER A 169 20.86 -3.24 13.65
CA SER A 169 20.15 -2.01 13.26
C SER A 169 19.48 -2.12 11.89
N ALA A 170 20.12 -2.75 10.90
CA ALA A 170 19.55 -2.90 9.57
C ALA A 170 18.30 -3.80 9.60
N ARG A 171 18.37 -4.93 10.30
CA ARG A 171 17.24 -5.85 10.46
C ARG A 171 16.11 -5.22 11.27
N ARG A 172 16.40 -4.44 12.32
CA ARG A 172 15.39 -3.71 13.10
C ARG A 172 14.53 -2.79 12.23
N PHE A 173 15.13 -2.06 11.29
CA PHE A 173 14.40 -1.24 10.34
C PHE A 173 13.36 -2.04 9.54
N TYR A 174 13.76 -3.17 8.97
CA TYR A 174 12.82 -4.02 8.23
C TYR A 174 11.72 -4.60 9.12
N ILE A 175 12.02 -4.92 10.38
CA ILE A 175 11.00 -5.35 11.34
C ILE A 175 10.02 -4.22 11.64
N TYR A 176 10.48 -2.98 11.81
CA TYR A 176 9.61 -1.82 12.02
C TYR A 176 8.66 -1.63 10.83
N CYS A 177 9.18 -1.61 9.61
CA CYS A 177 8.35 -1.53 8.39
C CYS A 177 7.36 -2.70 8.30
N HIS A 178 7.78 -3.92 8.64
CA HIS A 178 6.90 -5.09 8.59
C HIS A 178 5.75 -5.00 9.57
N ILE A 179 5.99 -4.56 10.82
CA ILE A 179 4.91 -4.36 11.80
C ILE A 179 3.92 -3.31 11.30
N GLY A 180 4.41 -2.17 10.78
CA GLY A 180 3.57 -1.13 10.18
C GLY A 180 2.73 -1.66 9.02
N ASN A 181 3.35 -2.30 8.04
CA ASN A 181 2.68 -2.91 6.89
C ASN A 181 1.64 -3.95 7.31
N TYR A 182 2.02 -4.85 8.22
CA TYR A 182 1.16 -5.92 8.72
C TYR A 182 -0.10 -5.35 9.38
N THR A 183 0.07 -4.41 10.31
CA THR A 183 -1.07 -3.77 10.99
C THR A 183 -1.99 -3.07 10.00
N LEU A 184 -1.42 -2.26 9.07
CA LEU A 184 -2.19 -1.50 8.09
C LEU A 184 -2.98 -2.40 7.15
N PHE A 185 -2.36 -3.49 6.69
CA PHE A 185 -3.02 -4.50 5.88
C PHE A 185 -4.20 -5.14 6.60
N PHE A 186 -4.03 -5.56 7.86
CA PHE A 186 -5.12 -6.18 8.61
C PHE A 186 -6.26 -5.19 8.91
N THR A 187 -5.96 -3.96 9.31
CA THR A 187 -6.99 -2.96 9.62
C THR A 187 -7.70 -2.42 8.37
N GLY A 188 -6.99 -2.33 7.24
CA GLY A 188 -7.53 -1.84 5.97
C GLY A 188 -8.26 -2.92 5.16
N MET A 189 -7.65 -4.10 5.01
CA MET A 189 -8.15 -5.16 4.12
C MET A 189 -8.98 -6.23 4.84
N PHE A 190 -8.77 -6.45 6.14
CA PHE A 190 -9.45 -7.50 6.91
C PHE A 190 -9.98 -7.06 8.29
N PRO A 191 -10.65 -5.90 8.44
CA PRO A 191 -11.19 -5.43 9.72
C PRO A 191 -12.12 -6.45 10.41
N GLU A 192 -12.93 -7.20 9.66
CA GLU A 192 -13.88 -8.18 10.22
C GLU A 192 -13.15 -9.33 10.92
N TYR A 193 -11.96 -9.70 10.45
CA TYR A 193 -11.13 -10.72 11.08
C TYR A 193 -10.65 -10.27 12.47
N ILE A 194 -10.27 -8.99 12.60
CA ILE A 194 -9.88 -8.39 13.87
C ILE A 194 -11.08 -8.39 14.83
N GLU A 195 -12.23 -7.91 14.36
CA GLU A 195 -13.45 -7.86 15.17
C GLU A 195 -13.93 -9.24 15.63
N GLN A 196 -13.91 -10.23 14.75
CA GLN A 196 -14.29 -11.61 15.09
C GLN A 196 -13.35 -12.19 16.15
N LYS A 197 -12.04 -11.98 16.02
CA LYS A 197 -11.09 -12.40 17.07
C LYS A 197 -11.38 -11.72 18.40
N PHE A 198 -11.61 -10.41 18.41
CA PHE A 198 -11.93 -9.67 19.62
C PHE A 198 -13.21 -10.19 20.30
N LYS A 199 -14.31 -10.29 19.53
CA LYS A 199 -15.63 -10.72 20.02
C LYS A 199 -15.66 -12.20 20.45
N TYR A 200 -15.09 -13.10 19.66
CA TYR A 200 -15.25 -14.55 19.87
C TYR A 200 -14.10 -15.21 20.63
N LYS A 201 -12.87 -14.67 20.57
CA LYS A 201 -11.72 -15.23 21.31
C LYS A 201 -11.42 -14.49 22.63
N LYS A 202 -12.24 -13.51 23.02
CA LYS A 202 -12.08 -12.70 24.25
C LYS A 202 -10.67 -12.14 24.42
N THR A 203 -10.04 -11.75 23.32
CA THR A 203 -8.71 -11.12 23.37
C THR A 203 -8.88 -9.64 23.72
N LEU A 204 -7.97 -9.07 24.51
CA LEU A 204 -7.93 -7.61 24.77
C LEU A 204 -7.42 -6.80 23.57
N ILE A 205 -7.08 -7.47 22.47
CA ILE A 205 -6.53 -6.87 21.25
C ILE A 205 -7.70 -6.47 20.34
N ASP A 206 -8.02 -5.17 20.30
CA ASP A 206 -9.01 -4.57 19.42
C ASP A 206 -8.36 -3.87 18.21
N SER A 207 -9.16 -3.16 17.41
CA SER A 207 -8.64 -2.40 16.26
C SER A 207 -7.64 -1.30 16.67
N ARG A 208 -7.86 -0.65 17.82
CA ARG A 208 -7.00 0.43 18.31
C ARG A 208 -5.58 -0.08 18.58
N TYR A 209 -5.45 -1.29 19.12
CA TYR A 209 -4.15 -1.94 19.26
C TYR A 209 -3.39 -2.00 17.93
N TYR A 210 -4.01 -2.43 16.82
CA TYR A 210 -3.32 -2.48 15.54
C TYR A 210 -2.98 -1.08 15.01
N VAL A 211 -3.89 -0.11 15.17
CA VAL A 211 -3.67 1.28 14.76
C VAL A 211 -2.48 1.90 15.50
N ASP A 212 -2.44 1.79 16.83
CA ASP A 212 -1.37 2.36 17.66
C ASP A 212 -0.01 1.76 17.32
N PHE A 213 0.04 0.43 17.11
CA PHE A 213 1.26 -0.24 16.66
C PHE A 213 1.67 0.20 15.26
N GLY A 214 0.73 0.30 14.32
CA GLY A 214 1.02 0.73 12.97
C GLY A 214 1.63 2.12 12.91
N LYS A 215 1.00 3.09 13.61
CA LYS A 215 1.51 4.46 13.75
C LYS A 215 2.90 4.46 14.38
N THR A 216 3.06 3.79 15.53
CA THR A 216 4.34 3.74 16.26
C THR A 216 5.47 3.18 15.38
N TYR A 217 5.24 2.05 14.72
CA TYR A 217 6.30 1.36 13.99
C TYR A 217 6.63 1.97 12.63
N PHE A 218 5.66 2.60 11.96
CA PHE A 218 5.99 3.45 10.82
C PHE A 218 6.76 4.71 11.24
N GLY A 219 6.42 5.33 12.38
CA GLY A 219 7.16 6.45 12.94
C GLY A 219 8.62 6.07 13.24
N LEU A 220 8.84 4.99 14.00
CA LEU A 220 10.18 4.46 14.29
C LEU A 220 10.96 4.09 13.02
N ALA A 221 10.28 3.52 12.03
CA ALA A 221 10.90 3.21 10.74
C ALA A 221 11.33 4.48 10.02
N SER A 222 10.49 5.53 10.00
CA SER A 222 10.77 6.80 9.32
C SER A 222 12.00 7.54 9.88
N GLU A 223 12.24 7.43 11.19
CA GLU A 223 13.36 8.09 11.87
C GLU A 223 14.69 7.33 11.71
N HIS A 224 14.64 6.08 11.23
CA HIS A 224 15.81 5.23 11.10
C HIS A 224 16.70 5.64 9.91
N ASP A 225 18.02 5.56 10.05
CA ASP A 225 18.97 5.96 8.99
C ASP A 225 18.77 5.21 7.67
N MET A 226 18.28 3.96 7.74
CA MET A 226 17.95 3.17 6.55
C MET A 226 16.76 3.73 5.77
N ALA A 227 15.82 4.44 6.41
CA ALA A 227 14.73 5.09 5.71
C ALA A 227 15.25 6.15 4.75
N ARG A 228 16.15 7.03 5.23
CA ARG A 228 16.81 8.04 4.39
C ARG A 228 17.63 7.41 3.26
N ARG A 229 18.37 6.34 3.55
CA ARG A 229 19.16 5.61 2.53
C ARG A 229 18.30 4.97 1.44
N HIS A 230 17.05 4.69 1.76
CA HIS A 230 16.08 4.11 0.83
C HIS A 230 15.08 5.14 0.31
N GLU A 231 15.22 6.42 0.70
CA GLU A 231 14.29 7.51 0.37
C GLU A 231 12.85 7.12 0.72
N LEU A 232 12.67 6.62 1.95
CA LEU A 232 11.41 6.14 2.50
C LEU A 232 11.00 6.91 3.76
N ASP A 233 11.85 7.78 4.29
CA ASP A 233 11.60 8.53 5.52
C ASP A 233 10.30 9.35 5.44
N ASP A 234 10.13 10.15 4.39
CA ASP A 234 8.90 10.94 4.21
C ASP A 234 7.65 10.06 4.00
N THR A 235 7.78 8.97 3.24
CA THR A 235 6.68 8.04 2.96
C THR A 235 6.25 7.31 4.23
N LEU A 236 7.19 6.76 5.00
CA LEU A 236 6.92 6.06 6.26
C LEU A 236 6.38 7.04 7.32
N HIS A 237 6.90 8.27 7.36
CA HIS A 237 6.35 9.31 8.23
C HIS A 237 4.89 9.64 7.85
N SER A 238 4.60 9.79 6.56
CA SER A 238 3.25 10.05 6.06
C SER A 238 2.28 8.92 6.39
N LEU A 239 2.74 7.66 6.31
CA LEU A 239 1.97 6.48 6.71
C LEU A 239 1.76 6.41 8.23
N SER A 240 2.74 6.83 9.03
CA SER A 240 2.64 6.93 10.48
C SER A 240 1.61 7.97 10.91
N GLU A 241 1.68 9.18 10.33
CA GLU A 241 0.75 10.25 10.69
C GLU A 241 -0.66 9.97 10.15
N GLY A 242 -0.77 9.62 8.87
CA GLY A 242 -2.03 9.46 8.14
C GLY A 242 -2.62 8.06 8.17
N PHE A 243 -2.23 7.23 9.13
CA PHE A 243 -2.54 5.80 9.16
C PHE A 243 -4.04 5.51 9.01
N GLU A 244 -4.87 6.22 9.78
CA GLU A 244 -6.32 6.09 9.77
C GLU A 244 -6.97 6.53 8.45
N VAL A 245 -6.39 7.54 7.78
CA VAL A 245 -6.82 7.94 6.43
C VAL A 245 -6.59 6.79 5.46
N ILE A 246 -5.39 6.20 5.50
CA ILE A 246 -5.03 5.09 4.63
C ILE A 246 -5.89 3.85 4.89
N ILE A 247 -6.22 3.54 6.14
CA ILE A 247 -7.18 2.47 6.48
C ILE A 247 -8.48 2.65 5.69
N LYS A 248 -9.06 3.85 5.71
CA LYS A 248 -10.34 4.12 5.04
C LYS A 248 -10.22 4.01 3.52
N LEU A 249 -9.10 4.43 2.93
CA LEU A 249 -8.84 4.23 1.49
C LEU A 249 -8.77 2.75 1.13
N LEU A 250 -8.06 1.94 1.93
CA LEU A 250 -7.95 0.49 1.72
C LEU A 250 -9.30 -0.23 1.91
N GLN A 251 -10.08 0.18 2.91
CA GLN A 251 -11.43 -0.35 3.14
C GLN A 251 -12.36 -0.03 1.97
N TYR A 252 -12.30 1.18 1.44
CA TYR A 252 -13.05 1.57 0.24
C TYR A 252 -12.60 0.78 -0.98
N LEU A 253 -11.28 0.70 -1.24
CA LEU A 253 -10.70 -0.08 -2.34
C LEU A 253 -11.22 -1.52 -2.32
N ARG A 254 -11.18 -2.15 -1.14
CA ARG A 254 -11.66 -3.51 -0.95
C ARG A 254 -13.15 -3.64 -1.22
N HIS A 255 -13.96 -2.77 -0.61
CA HIS A 255 -15.43 -2.85 -0.75
C HIS A 255 -15.83 -2.66 -2.21
N GLU A 256 -15.28 -1.65 -2.87
CA GLU A 256 -15.67 -1.27 -4.22
C GLU A 256 -15.15 -2.24 -5.28
N TYR A 257 -13.88 -2.62 -5.20
CA TYR A 257 -13.19 -3.29 -6.31
C TYR A 257 -12.80 -4.75 -6.04
N LEU A 258 -12.76 -5.20 -4.78
CA LEU A 258 -12.34 -6.58 -4.47
C LEU A 258 -13.51 -7.46 -4.04
N ALA A 259 -14.41 -6.95 -3.20
CA ALA A 259 -15.60 -7.68 -2.78
C ALA A 259 -16.60 -7.86 -3.94
N SER A 260 -16.77 -6.83 -4.76
CA SER A 260 -17.70 -6.81 -5.91
C SER A 260 -17.32 -7.79 -7.04
N TYR A 261 -16.02 -8.08 -7.20
CA TYR A 261 -15.50 -8.92 -8.28
C TYR A 261 -15.40 -10.42 -7.93
N ASN A 262 -15.93 -10.87 -6.78
CA ASN A 262 -15.73 -12.24 -6.28
C ASN A 262 -14.23 -12.64 -6.27
N LEU A 263 -13.35 -11.68 -5.99
CA LEU A 263 -11.93 -11.94 -5.81
C LEU A 263 -11.73 -12.68 -4.48
N LYS A 264 -11.83 -14.01 -4.52
CA LYS A 264 -11.31 -14.86 -3.45
C LYS A 264 -9.79 -14.73 -3.46
N MET A 265 -9.26 -13.80 -2.67
CA MET A 265 -7.90 -13.88 -2.15
C MET A 265 -7.83 -14.93 -1.04
#